data_AF-A0A9D7VCC3-F1
#
_entry.id   AF-A0A9D7VCC3-F1
#
_cell.length_a   1.000
_cell.length_b   1.000
_cell.length_c   1.000
_cell.angle_alpha   90.00
_cell.angle_beta   90.00
_cell.angle_gamma   90.00
#
_symmetry.space_group_name_H-M   'P 1'
#
loop_
_entity.id
_entity.type
_entity.pdbx_description
1 polymer ?
#
loop_
_entity_poly.entity_id
_entity_poly.type
_entity_poly.pdbx_seq_one_letter_code
_entity_poly.pdbx_strand_id
1 'polypeptide(L)' 'MSKLKYQMLIQWSEEDNCFLVGFSDFPGQRWRTHGDTYELAVANGIEALESLIIAYEATGDSLPEPTVSRV' A
#
# COMPACT_ATOMS: atom_id res chain seq x y z
N MET A 1 1.80 -11.96 -12.43
CA MET A 1 1.57 -11.41 -11.09
C MET A 1 0.11 -11.60 -10.75
N SER A 2 -0.20 -12.18 -9.60
CA SER A 2 -1.54 -12.18 -9.02
C SER A 2 -2.04 -10.73 -9.01
N LYS A 3 -3.24 -10.46 -9.52
CA LYS A 3 -3.87 -9.14 -9.38
C LYS A 3 -4.30 -8.99 -7.93
N LEU A 4 -3.38 -8.50 -7.11
CA LEU A 4 -3.62 -8.18 -5.71
C LEU A 4 -4.67 -7.08 -5.66
N LYS A 5 -5.67 -7.24 -4.79
CA LYS A 5 -6.88 -6.40 -4.75
C LYS A 5 -6.96 -5.55 -3.48
N TYR A 6 -5.81 -5.23 -2.89
CA TYR A 6 -5.73 -4.42 -1.69
C TYR A 6 -6.08 -2.96 -1.98
N GLN A 7 -6.75 -2.32 -1.03
CA GLN A 7 -7.02 -0.90 -1.13
C GLN A 7 -5.73 -0.10 -0.95
N MET A 8 -5.44 0.81 -1.88
CA MET A 8 -4.35 1.77 -1.78
C MET A 8 -4.93 3.15 -1.42
N LEU A 9 -4.57 3.66 -0.25
CA LEU A 9 -4.89 5.01 0.18
C LEU A 9 -3.76 5.94 -0.25
N ILE A 10 -4.09 7.00 -0.99
CA ILE A 10 -3.16 8.06 -1.37
C ILE A 10 -3.66 9.37 -0.75
N GLN A 11 -2.83 10.03 0.05
CA GLN A 11 -3.20 11.23 0.79
C GLN A 11 -2.10 12.28 0.73
N TRP A 12 -2.46 13.54 0.45
CA TRP A 12 -1.54 14.66 0.53
C TRP A 12 -1.12 14.92 1.99
N SER A 13 0.18 15.09 2.22
CA SER A 13 0.76 15.57 3.46
C SER A 13 1.23 17.01 3.28
N GLU A 14 0.65 17.94 4.04
CA GLU A 14 1.12 19.33 4.05
C GLU A 14 2.50 19.46 4.71
N GLU A 15 2.80 18.61 5.70
CA GLU A 15 4.08 18.61 6.42
C GLU A 15 5.23 18.11 5.52
N ASP A 16 4.99 17.04 4.76
CA ASP A 16 6.00 16.42 3.90
C ASP A 16 5.99 16.96 2.46
N ASN A 17 4.99 17.79 2.10
CA ASN A 17 4.78 18.34 0.77
C ASN A 17 4.79 17.25 -0.35
N CYS A 18 4.19 16.10 -0.07
CA CYS A 18 4.07 14.99 -1.01
C CYS A 18 2.82 14.13 -0.71
N PHE A 19 2.52 13.18 -1.58
CA PHE A 19 1.50 12.17 -1.32
C PHE A 19 2.08 11.01 -0.53
N LEU A 20 1.42 10.65 0.58
CA LEU A 20 1.68 9.44 1.35
C LEU A 20 0.80 8.30 0.83
N VAL A 21 1.34 7.08 0.88
CA VAL A 21 0.67 5.87 0.41
C VAL A 21 0.57 4.85 1.53
N GLY A 22 -0.62 4.31 1.74
CA GLY A 22 -0.91 3.34 2.78
C GLY A 22 -1.84 2.21 2.32
N PHE A 23 -1.83 1.10 3.05
CA PHE A 23 -2.68 -0.07 2.80
C PHE A 23 -3.49 -0.39 4.04
N SER A 24 -4.77 0.00 4.05
CA SER A 24 -5.63 -0.09 5.24
C SER A 24 -5.87 -1.52 5.73
N ASP A 25 -5.76 -2.50 4.83
CA ASP A 25 -5.92 -3.92 5.16
C ASP A 25 -4.73 -4.48 5.96
N PHE A 26 -3.56 -3.82 5.92
CA PHE A 26 -2.36 -4.29 6.61
C PHE A 26 -2.20 -3.63 7.98
N PRO A 27 -2.01 -4.41 9.06
CA PRO A 27 -1.76 -3.85 10.39
C PRO A 27 -0.39 -3.15 10.46
N GLY A 28 -0.24 -2.26 11.44
CA GLY A 28 1.01 -1.57 11.73
C GLY A 28 1.06 -0.15 11.17
N GLN A 29 2.18 0.22 10.52
CA GLN A 29 2.41 1.58 10.05
C GLN A 29 1.40 1.97 8.98
N ARG A 30 0.72 3.11 9.19
CA ARG A 30 -0.31 3.63 8.29
C ARG A 30 0.25 3.97 6.90
N TRP A 31 1.38 4.65 6.86
CA TRP A 31 2.05 5.09 5.63
C TRP A 31 3.27 4.22 5.37
N ARG A 32 3.39 3.73 4.13
CA ARG A 32 4.43 2.77 3.72
C ARG A 32 5.43 3.37 2.74
N THR A 33 4.99 4.34 1.95
CA THR A 33 5.83 5.05 0.98
C THR A 33 5.20 6.41 0.65
N HIS A 34 5.81 7.15 -0.26
CA HIS A 34 5.36 8.47 -0.70
C HIS A 34 5.62 8.68 -2.20
N GLY A 35 5.13 9.79 -2.74
CA GLY A 35 5.44 10.26 -4.09
C GLY A 35 5.01 11.71 -4.30
N ASP A 36 5.76 12.45 -5.10
CA ASP A 36 5.52 13.88 -5.32
C ASP A 36 4.34 14.16 -6.27
N THR A 37 3.98 13.16 -7.08
CA THR A 37 2.80 13.17 -7.95
C THR A 37 1.95 11.93 -7.69
N TYR A 38 0.72 11.93 -8.19
CA TYR A 38 -0.14 10.75 -8.14
C TYR A 38 0.50 9.54 -8.83
N GLU A 39 1.12 9.74 -9.99
CA GLU A 39 1.77 8.68 -10.76
C GLU A 39 2.94 8.06 -9.97
N LEU A 40 3.77 8.90 -9.36
CA LEU A 40 4.90 8.42 -8.55
C LEU A 40 4.40 7.72 -7.27
N ALA A 41 3.37 8.26 -6.63
CA ALA A 41 2.76 7.64 -5.45
C ALA A 41 2.18 6.26 -5.78
N VAL A 42 1.48 6.11 -6.92
CA VAL A 42 0.96 4.81 -7.36
C VAL A 42 2.10 3.84 -7.67
N ALA A 43 3.13 4.28 -8.42
CA ALA A 43 4.26 3.44 -8.79
C ALA A 43 4.99 2.92 -7.54
N ASN A 44 5.36 3.82 -6.63
CA ASN A 44 6.01 3.46 -5.37
C ASN A 44 5.10 2.60 -4.49
N GLY A 45 3.79 2.86 -4.50
CA GLY A 45 2.80 2.07 -3.79
C GLY A 45 2.74 0.62 -4.27
N ILE A 46 2.81 0.39 -5.57
CA ILE A 46 2.83 -0.98 -6.13
C ILE A 46 4.08 -1.72 -5.64
N GLU A 47 5.26 -1.11 -5.75
CA GLU A 47 6.52 -1.71 -5.28
C GLU A 47 6.51 -1.99 -3.76
N ALA A 48 5.95 -1.08 -2.97
CA ALA A 48 5.82 -1.24 -1.52
C ALA A 48 4.85 -2.37 -1.16
N LEU A 49 3.73 -2.52 -1.88
CA LEU A 49 2.77 -3.60 -1.67
C LEU A 49 3.38 -4.96 -2.01
N GLU A 50 4.10 -5.06 -3.12
CA GLU A 50 4.80 -6.28 -3.52
C GLU A 50 5.85 -6.69 -2.48
N SER A 51 6.65 -5.72 -2.02
CA SER A 51 7.65 -5.95 -0.96
C SER A 51 7.01 -6.41 0.35
N LEU A 52 5.86 -5.83 0.72
CA LEU A 52 5.13 -6.19 1.92
C LEU A 52 4.61 -7.64 1.85
N ILE A 53 4.11 -8.05 0.69
CA ILE A 53 3.63 -9.42 0.49
C ILE A 53 4.77 -10.43 0.54
N ILE A 54 5.90 -10.13 -0.12
CA ILE A 54 7.10 -10.96 -0.05
C ILE A 54 7.55 -11.14 1.41
N ALA A 55 7.47 -10.09 2.23
CA ALA A 55 7.82 -10.18 3.65
C ALA A 55 6.90 -11.14 4.42
N TYR A 56 5.58 -11.05 4.23
CA TYR A 56 4.61 -11.98 4.85
C TYR A 56 4.83 -13.43 4.42
N GLU A 57 5.07 -13.66 3.13
CA GLU A 57 5.37 -14.99 2.60
C GLU A 57 6.67 -15.55 3.19
N ALA A 58 7.69 -14.72 3.35
CA ALA A 58 8.98 -15.11 3.93
C ALA A 58 8.91 -15.45 5.43
N THR A 59 8.02 -14.79 6.19
CA THR A 59 7.79 -15.09 7.61
C THR A 59 6.79 -16.22 7.84
N GLY A 60 6.06 -16.64 6.81
CA GLY A 60 4.97 -17.62 6.93
C GLY A 60 3.70 -17.04 7.54
N ASP A 61 3.59 -15.71 7.59
CA ASP A 61 2.41 -15.01 8.09
C ASP A 61 1.29 -15.03 7.05
N SER A 62 0.04 -15.11 7.52
CA SER A 62 -1.12 -15.02 6.63
C SER A 62 -1.31 -13.59 6.15
N LEU A 63 -1.46 -13.42 4.84
CA LEU A 63 -1.84 -12.14 4.26
C LEU A 63 -3.24 -11.72 4.76
N PRO A 64 -3.46 -10.41 5.01
CA PRO A 64 -4.79 -9.92 5.36
C PRO A 64 -5.78 -10.10 4.21
N GLU A 65 -7.07 -10.20 4.53
CA GLU A 65 -8.12 -10.22 3.50
C GLU A 65 -8.30 -8.80 2.91
N PRO A 66 -8.31 -8.65 1.57
CA PRO A 66 -8.52 -7.34 0.95
C PRO A 66 -9.93 -6.80 1.18
N THR A 67 -10.04 -5.52 1.54
CA THR A 67 -11.34 -4.83 1.55
C THR A 67 -11.84 -4.63 0.11
N VAL A 68 -12.98 -5.25 -0.22
CA VAL A 68 -13.59 -5.17 -1.56
C VAL A 68 -14.98 -4.55 -1.51
N SER A 69 -15.28 -3.67 -2.45
CA SER A 69 -16.64 -3.13 -2.65
C SER A 69 -17.47 -4.08 -3.52
N ARG A 70 -18.77 -4.24 -3.19
CA ARG A 70 -19.74 -5.12 -3.88
C ARG A 70 -20.89 -4.34 -4.52
N VAL A 71 -20.59 -3.18 -5.08
CA VAL A 71 -21.56 -2.37 -5.84
C VAL A 71 -21.95 -3.04 -7.15
#